data_AF-K3WHC3-F1
#
_entry.id   AF-K3WHC3-F1
#
_cell.length_a   1.000
_cell.length_b   1.000
_cell.length_c   1.000
_cell.angle_alpha   90.00
_cell.angle_beta   90.00
_cell.angle_gamma   90.00
#
_symmetry.space_group_name_H-M   'P 1'
#
loop_
_entity.id
_entity.type
_entity.pdbx_description
1 polymer ?
#
loop_
_entity_poly.entity_id
_entity_poly.type
_entity_poly.pdbx_seq_one_letter_code
_entity_poly.pdbx_strand_id
1 'polypeptide(L)'
;MLRCGIGGRRVLLPALRACGVAGARALSSRQAALLETQVMEQMRTIQDGLGLGDIASLGRVKDLRVTSETGEVKCKLETPTPALKDLAEQWRNEAKQKVGALEWVKSMEFEITAPRPRNARAARFSALANVSDIIAVSSCKGGVGKSTVSVSLAFSLAKRGARVGILDADIYGPSLPTMVSPKDLTIRQSRKMKNFVEPLEYEGVKCMSFGFVNQKAAPGAGGVGAAVMRGPMVSKIVDQLILGTEWGELDYLVVDMPPGTGDIQISLSQQMAISAAVVVTTPQRLSFVDVEKGIAMFDDLKVKTVAVVENMSYFDCSHGHRHYPFGPGHTEELVKKYNMKNVFKLPISENISASGDCGRPFVLSGLSPDQEMTYDALAGTVAKELVVLKHEARLAPELLYDKKRGIVLRLYTMTAAKEALVHPADLRARCRCAQCIDEFTGEQILDPASIADDIHPTAVQRKGNYAFAVTWSDGHTSSLYTYDHLTKIIDEESAASSPATEAVASAAAPQTQEDPLVNHHKHDGHHHHHH
;
A
#
# COMPACT_ATOMS: atom_id res chain seq x y z
N MET A 1 -3.64 37.05 -63.87
CA MET A 1 -3.21 35.87 -64.65
C MET A 1 -2.91 34.72 -63.70
N LEU A 2 -3.81 33.72 -63.72
CA LEU A 2 -3.68 32.29 -63.39
C LEU A 2 -2.36 31.72 -62.82
N ARG A 3 -2.47 30.98 -61.69
CA ARG A 3 -2.41 29.48 -61.57
C ARG A 3 -2.37 29.10 -60.07
N CYS A 4 -3.42 28.51 -59.51
CA CYS A 4 -3.78 27.07 -59.46
C CYS A 4 -2.95 26.25 -58.45
N GLY A 5 -3.64 25.67 -57.45
CA GLY A 5 -3.04 24.75 -56.46
C GLY A 5 -3.95 24.44 -55.26
N ILE A 6 -5.16 23.94 -55.50
CA ILE A 6 -6.06 23.42 -54.45
C ILE A 6 -5.63 21.99 -54.11
N GLY A 7 -5.32 21.74 -52.84
CA GLY A 7 -4.96 20.42 -52.31
C GLY A 7 -5.78 20.06 -51.07
N GLY A 8 -7.09 19.86 -51.23
CA GLY A 8 -7.93 19.25 -50.19
C GLY A 8 -7.86 17.72 -50.28
N ARG A 9 -7.34 17.05 -49.25
CA ARG A 9 -7.52 15.61 -49.04
C ARG A 9 -8.46 15.37 -47.86
N ARG A 10 -9.72 15.08 -48.21
CA ARG A 10 -10.72 14.43 -47.37
C ARG A 10 -10.15 13.10 -46.87
N VAL A 11 -10.14 12.92 -45.55
CA VAL A 11 -9.93 11.61 -44.93
C VAL A 11 -11.17 10.77 -45.23
N LEU A 12 -10.99 9.69 -45.99
CA LEU A 12 -12.01 8.71 -46.29
C LEU A 12 -12.45 7.99 -45.01
N LEU A 13 -13.75 8.06 -44.70
CA LEU A 13 -14.45 7.04 -43.93
C LEU A 13 -14.40 5.71 -44.71
N PRO A 14 -14.10 4.56 -44.09
CA PRO A 14 -14.18 3.28 -44.79
C PRO A 14 -15.65 2.94 -45.02
N ALA A 15 -15.99 2.68 -46.27
CA ALA A 15 -17.28 2.16 -46.69
C ALA A 15 -17.52 0.76 -46.08
N LEU A 16 -18.69 0.61 -45.44
CA LEU A 16 -19.29 -0.67 -45.08
C LEU A 16 -19.43 -1.52 -46.36
N ARG A 17 -18.59 -2.54 -46.52
CA ARG A 17 -18.83 -3.63 -47.47
C ARG A 17 -19.64 -4.72 -46.77
N ALA A 18 -20.91 -4.80 -47.11
CA ALA A 18 -21.70 -6.00 -46.92
C ALA A 18 -21.16 -7.08 -47.88
N CYS A 19 -20.63 -8.17 -47.33
CA CYS A 19 -20.42 -9.42 -48.04
C CYS A 19 -20.92 -10.53 -47.13
N GLY A 20 -22.07 -11.11 -47.48
CA GLY A 20 -22.70 -12.17 -46.71
C GLY A 20 -22.07 -13.52 -46.99
N VAL A 21 -21.69 -14.23 -45.94
CA VAL A 21 -21.62 -15.69 -45.90
C VAL A 21 -22.13 -16.16 -44.52
N ALA A 22 -23.26 -16.87 -44.56
CA ALA A 22 -23.83 -17.81 -43.58
C ALA A 22 -23.65 -17.57 -42.07
N GLY A 23 -24.73 -17.07 -41.44
CA GLY A 23 -25.36 -17.79 -40.31
C GLY A 23 -24.66 -17.84 -38.95
N ALA A 24 -24.26 -16.70 -38.38
CA ALA A 24 -24.14 -16.55 -36.92
C ALA A 24 -25.12 -15.46 -36.48
N ARG A 25 -26.22 -15.85 -35.82
CA ARG A 25 -27.13 -14.89 -35.19
C ARG A 25 -26.40 -14.34 -33.97
N ALA A 26 -25.73 -13.20 -34.14
CA ALA A 26 -25.28 -12.39 -33.00
C ALA A 26 -26.45 -12.26 -32.02
N LEU A 27 -26.25 -12.75 -30.79
CA LEU A 27 -27.25 -12.71 -29.73
C LEU A 27 -27.77 -11.29 -29.54
N SER A 28 -29.02 -11.17 -29.07
CA SER A 28 -29.42 -9.90 -28.47
C SER A 28 -28.48 -9.60 -27.31
N SER A 29 -27.92 -8.39 -27.25
CA SER A 29 -27.01 -7.93 -26.20
C SER A 29 -27.48 -8.25 -24.77
N ARG A 30 -28.79 -8.42 -24.57
CA ARG A 30 -29.40 -8.81 -23.30
C ARG A 30 -29.05 -10.23 -22.83
N GLN A 31 -28.94 -11.20 -23.73
CA GLN A 31 -28.67 -12.58 -23.34
C GLN A 31 -27.20 -12.77 -22.93
N ALA A 32 -26.27 -12.12 -23.64
CA ALA A 32 -24.86 -12.08 -23.25
C ALA A 32 -24.68 -11.40 -21.87
N ALA A 33 -25.36 -10.26 -21.64
CA ALA A 33 -25.32 -9.56 -20.37
C ALA A 33 -25.86 -10.40 -19.19
N LEU A 34 -26.89 -11.21 -19.41
CA LEU A 34 -27.41 -12.13 -18.38
C LEU A 34 -26.37 -13.20 -18.00
N LEU A 35 -25.73 -13.82 -18.99
CA LEU A 35 -24.72 -14.85 -18.75
C LEU A 35 -23.46 -14.28 -18.11
N GLU A 36 -23.03 -13.08 -18.52
CA GLU A 36 -21.95 -12.35 -17.85
C GLU A 36 -22.29 -12.06 -16.39
N THR A 37 -23.54 -11.69 -16.09
CA THR A 37 -24.00 -11.46 -14.72
C THR A 37 -23.91 -12.73 -13.88
N GLN A 38 -24.35 -13.88 -14.41
CA GLN A 38 -24.23 -15.17 -13.72
C GLN A 38 -22.77 -15.54 -13.41
N VAL A 39 -21.86 -15.34 -14.36
CA VAL A 39 -20.42 -15.58 -14.13
C VAL A 39 -19.90 -14.63 -13.05
N MET A 40 -20.25 -13.34 -13.11
CA MET A 40 -19.83 -12.35 -12.13
C MET A 40 -20.36 -12.64 -10.72
N GLU A 41 -21.57 -13.16 -10.59
CA GLU A 41 -22.13 -13.62 -9.31
C GLU A 41 -21.32 -14.77 -8.73
N GLN A 42 -20.90 -15.74 -9.54
CA GLN A 42 -19.98 -16.80 -9.09
C GLN A 42 -18.63 -16.24 -8.65
N MET A 43 -18.06 -15.30 -9.42
CA MET A 43 -16.79 -14.65 -9.07
C MET A 43 -16.88 -13.85 -7.77
N ARG A 44 -18.03 -13.24 -7.45
CA ARG A 44 -18.25 -12.51 -6.18
C ARG A 44 -18.19 -13.40 -4.94
N THR A 45 -18.34 -14.71 -5.09
CA THR A 45 -18.18 -15.63 -3.95
C THR A 45 -16.72 -15.98 -3.66
N ILE A 46 -15.78 -15.60 -4.53
CA ILE A 46 -14.35 -15.89 -4.38
C ILE A 46 -13.72 -14.75 -3.60
N GLN A 47 -13.28 -15.05 -2.38
CA GLN A 47 -12.61 -14.09 -1.53
C GLN A 47 -11.21 -13.78 -2.07
N ASP A 48 -10.76 -12.55 -1.87
CA ASP A 48 -9.43 -12.12 -2.32
C ASP A 48 -8.31 -12.74 -1.47
N GLY A 49 -8.61 -13.22 -0.26
CA GLY A 49 -7.62 -13.86 0.62
C GLY A 49 -6.70 -12.88 1.36
N LEU A 50 -6.92 -11.56 1.21
CA LEU A 50 -6.30 -10.51 2.03
C LEU A 50 -7.29 -9.85 3.00
N GLY A 51 -8.56 -10.28 2.99
CA GLY A 51 -9.62 -9.72 3.83
C GLY A 51 -10.17 -8.39 3.32
N LEU A 52 -9.97 -8.09 2.04
CA LEU A 52 -10.42 -6.86 1.39
C LEU A 52 -11.78 -7.03 0.70
N GLY A 53 -12.25 -8.27 0.55
CA GLY A 53 -13.56 -8.61 -0.02
C GLY A 53 -13.43 -9.67 -1.10
N ASP A 54 -14.27 -9.57 -2.13
CA ASP A 54 -14.25 -10.52 -3.26
C ASP A 54 -13.50 -9.97 -4.48
N ILE A 55 -12.97 -10.89 -5.29
CA ILE A 55 -12.14 -10.55 -6.46
C ILE A 55 -12.90 -9.73 -7.53
N ALA A 56 -14.22 -9.85 -7.60
CA ALA A 56 -15.04 -9.15 -8.59
C ALA A 56 -15.28 -7.69 -8.16
N SER A 57 -15.68 -7.45 -6.91
CA SER A 57 -15.88 -6.12 -6.32
C SER A 57 -14.58 -5.33 -6.23
N LEU A 58 -13.45 -6.01 -5.99
CA LEU A 58 -12.11 -5.41 -6.03
C LEU A 58 -11.61 -5.12 -7.46
N GLY A 59 -12.40 -5.47 -8.48
CA GLY A 59 -12.09 -5.22 -9.88
C GLY A 59 -10.90 -6.03 -10.41
N ARG A 60 -10.62 -7.20 -9.82
CA ARG A 60 -9.54 -8.11 -10.27
C ARG A 60 -9.92 -8.94 -11.49
N VAL A 61 -11.22 -9.08 -11.73
CA VAL A 61 -11.80 -9.72 -12.92
C VAL A 61 -11.82 -8.69 -14.06
N LYS A 62 -11.05 -8.93 -15.12
CA LYS A 62 -10.90 -8.05 -16.29
C LYS A 62 -11.25 -8.79 -17.58
N ASP A 63 -11.65 -8.04 -18.61
CA ASP A 63 -11.90 -8.55 -19.97
C ASP A 63 -12.80 -9.81 -20.00
N LEU A 64 -13.84 -9.86 -19.17
CA LEU A 64 -14.80 -10.97 -19.19
C LEU A 64 -15.51 -11.00 -20.55
N ARG A 65 -15.46 -12.16 -21.21
CA ARG A 65 -16.14 -12.44 -22.47
C ARG A 65 -16.86 -13.76 -22.38
N VAL A 66 -18.12 -13.77 -22.77
CA VAL A 66 -18.96 -14.97 -22.77
C VAL A 66 -19.52 -15.20 -24.17
N THR A 67 -19.36 -16.42 -24.68
CA THR A 67 -19.89 -16.84 -25.97
C THR A 67 -20.98 -17.89 -25.77
N SER A 68 -22.25 -17.52 -25.90
CA SER A 68 -23.36 -18.44 -25.57
C SER A 68 -23.51 -19.63 -26.53
N GLU A 69 -23.11 -19.48 -27.81
CA GLU A 69 -23.20 -20.52 -28.82
C GLU A 69 -22.28 -21.70 -28.49
N THR A 70 -21.07 -21.39 -28.02
CA THR A 70 -20.04 -22.37 -27.67
C THR A 70 -20.01 -22.68 -26.17
N GLY A 71 -20.68 -21.89 -25.33
CA GLY A 71 -20.59 -21.99 -23.87
C GLY A 71 -19.18 -21.64 -23.35
N GLU A 72 -18.46 -20.77 -24.06
CA GLU A 72 -17.07 -20.42 -23.73
C GLU A 72 -17.02 -19.18 -22.83
N VAL A 73 -16.23 -19.26 -21.75
CA VAL A 73 -15.96 -18.14 -20.83
C VAL A 73 -14.47 -17.80 -20.86
N LYS A 74 -14.15 -16.54 -21.15
CA LYS A 74 -12.77 -16.02 -21.10
C LYS A 74 -12.68 -14.85 -20.16
N CYS A 75 -11.68 -14.82 -19.30
CA CYS A 75 -11.44 -13.70 -18.41
C CYS A 75 -9.97 -13.61 -18.00
N LYS A 76 -9.52 -12.39 -17.69
CA LYS A 76 -8.23 -12.12 -17.07
C LYS A 76 -8.41 -11.87 -15.58
N LEU A 77 -7.63 -12.55 -14.77
CA LEU A 77 -7.53 -12.34 -13.33
C LEU A 77 -6.25 -11.54 -13.05
N GLU A 78 -6.41 -10.27 -12.74
CA GLU A 78 -5.29 -9.38 -12.43
C GLU A 78 -4.84 -9.59 -10.98
N THR A 79 -3.60 -10.04 -10.77
CA THR A 79 -3.03 -10.20 -9.43
C THR A 79 -2.88 -8.85 -8.72
N PRO A 80 -2.95 -8.78 -7.37
CA PRO A 80 -2.65 -7.56 -6.64
C PRO A 80 -1.25 -7.03 -6.87
N THR A 81 -0.31 -7.95 -7.03
CA THR A 81 1.12 -7.69 -7.26
C THR A 81 1.74 -8.98 -7.80
N PRO A 82 2.75 -8.92 -8.68
CA PRO A 82 3.46 -10.10 -9.15
C PRO A 82 4.00 -11.01 -8.02
N ALA A 83 4.37 -10.43 -6.86
CA ALA A 83 4.86 -11.20 -5.71
C ALA A 83 3.80 -12.13 -5.06
N LEU A 84 2.51 -11.94 -5.35
CA LEU A 84 1.40 -12.74 -4.83
C LEU A 84 0.71 -13.53 -5.95
N LYS A 85 1.51 -14.06 -6.89
CA LYS A 85 0.98 -14.85 -8.00
C LYS A 85 0.30 -16.14 -7.54
N ASP A 86 0.78 -16.74 -6.45
CA ASP A 86 0.18 -17.90 -5.78
C ASP A 86 -1.29 -17.66 -5.40
N LEU A 87 -1.60 -16.46 -4.90
CA LEU A 87 -2.97 -16.06 -4.57
C LEU A 87 -3.86 -15.99 -5.82
N ALA A 88 -3.35 -15.42 -6.92
CA ALA A 88 -4.08 -15.38 -8.18
C ALA A 88 -4.28 -16.78 -8.79
N GLU A 89 -3.36 -17.72 -8.54
CA GLU A 89 -3.52 -19.12 -8.93
C GLU A 89 -4.61 -19.83 -8.13
N GLN A 90 -4.73 -19.54 -6.83
CA GLN A 90 -5.85 -20.02 -6.01
C GLN A 90 -7.19 -19.50 -6.55
N TRP A 91 -7.30 -18.19 -6.82
CA TRP A 91 -8.50 -17.61 -7.41
C TRP A 91 -8.85 -18.25 -8.75
N ARG A 92 -7.86 -18.51 -9.60
CA ARG A 92 -8.06 -19.18 -10.89
C ARG A 92 -8.63 -20.58 -10.71
N ASN A 93 -8.16 -21.33 -9.73
CA ASN A 93 -8.65 -22.68 -9.46
C ASN A 93 -10.09 -22.66 -8.92
N GLU A 94 -10.39 -21.76 -7.98
CA GLU A 94 -11.75 -21.55 -7.48
C GLU A 94 -12.71 -21.07 -8.57
N ALA A 95 -12.26 -20.16 -9.44
CA ALA A 95 -13.02 -19.67 -10.59
C ALA A 95 -13.34 -20.81 -11.55
N LYS A 96 -12.38 -21.69 -11.84
CA LYS A 96 -12.64 -22.90 -12.65
C LYS A 96 -13.69 -23.80 -12.03
N GLN A 97 -13.63 -24.01 -10.72
CA GLN A 97 -14.59 -24.85 -10.02
C GLN A 97 -16.00 -24.26 -10.03
N LYS A 98 -16.14 -22.98 -9.66
CA LYS A 98 -17.44 -22.31 -9.48
C LYS A 98 -18.11 -21.96 -10.81
N VAL A 99 -17.34 -21.43 -11.77
CA VAL A 99 -17.88 -21.12 -13.12
C VAL A 99 -18.14 -22.40 -13.90
N GLY A 100 -17.32 -23.44 -13.72
CA GLY A 100 -17.55 -24.75 -14.33
C GLY A 100 -18.79 -25.48 -13.81
N ALA A 101 -19.36 -25.06 -12.66
CA ALA A 101 -20.61 -25.59 -12.14
C ALA A 101 -21.86 -25.04 -12.86
N LEU A 102 -21.72 -24.00 -13.69
CA LEU A 102 -22.80 -23.47 -14.50
C LEU A 102 -23.08 -24.40 -15.68
N GLU A 103 -24.30 -24.92 -15.79
CA GLU A 103 -24.68 -25.96 -16.77
C GLU A 103 -24.41 -25.59 -18.24
N TRP A 104 -24.42 -24.31 -18.57
CA TRP A 104 -24.20 -23.83 -19.94
C TRP A 104 -22.72 -23.66 -20.31
N VAL A 105 -21.81 -23.72 -19.34
CA VAL A 105 -20.36 -23.54 -19.55
C VAL A 105 -19.75 -24.83 -20.06
N LYS A 106 -19.15 -24.78 -21.26
CA LYS A 106 -18.48 -25.93 -21.91
C LYS A 106 -16.97 -25.78 -21.94
N SER A 107 -16.46 -24.55 -22.01
CA SER A 107 -15.03 -24.26 -21.97
C SER A 107 -14.76 -22.98 -21.19
N MET A 108 -13.61 -22.95 -20.52
CA MET A 108 -13.21 -21.83 -19.68
C MET A 108 -11.71 -21.57 -19.79
N GLU A 109 -11.35 -20.31 -19.99
CA GLU A 109 -9.97 -19.83 -20.07
C GLU A 109 -9.78 -18.64 -19.13
N PHE A 110 -8.94 -18.84 -18.12
CA PHE A 110 -8.60 -17.81 -17.13
C PHE A 110 -7.10 -17.52 -17.19
N GLU A 111 -6.76 -16.35 -17.69
CA GLU A 111 -5.38 -15.86 -17.79
C GLU A 111 -5.04 -15.03 -16.55
N ILE A 112 -3.87 -15.26 -15.93
CA ILE A 112 -3.39 -14.42 -14.82
C ILE A 112 -2.53 -13.31 -15.40
N THR A 113 -2.87 -12.06 -15.07
CA THR A 113 -2.12 -10.88 -15.51
C THR A 113 -1.57 -10.09 -14.33
N ALA A 114 -0.51 -9.32 -14.57
CA ALA A 114 0.09 -8.45 -13.58
C ALA A 114 -0.24 -6.97 -13.86
N PRO A 115 -0.48 -6.16 -12.81
CA PRO A 115 -0.70 -4.73 -12.97
C PRO A 115 0.59 -4.04 -13.41
N ARG A 116 0.44 -2.90 -14.09
CA ARG A 116 1.59 -2.03 -14.37
C ARG A 116 1.99 -1.26 -13.11
N PRO A 117 3.30 -1.15 -12.79
CA PRO A 117 3.73 -0.44 -11.61
C PRO A 117 3.46 1.04 -11.79
N ARG A 118 2.85 1.63 -10.77
CA ARG A 118 2.62 3.07 -10.75
C ARG A 118 2.59 3.54 -9.31
N ASN A 119 3.45 4.50 -9.02
CA ASN A 119 3.40 5.21 -7.76
C ASN A 119 2.37 6.33 -7.89
N ALA A 120 1.25 6.22 -7.18
CA ALA A 120 0.27 7.31 -7.12
C ALA A 120 0.79 8.52 -6.33
N ARG A 121 1.79 8.33 -5.46
CA ARG A 121 2.34 9.34 -4.55
C ARG A 121 3.52 10.11 -5.15
N ALA A 122 4.25 9.48 -6.06
CA ALA A 122 5.35 10.14 -6.74
C ALA A 122 4.83 11.22 -7.70
N ALA A 123 5.46 12.39 -7.69
CA ALA A 123 5.20 13.41 -8.69
C ALA A 123 5.41 12.82 -10.09
N ARG A 124 4.55 13.17 -11.06
CA ARG A 124 4.51 12.63 -12.44
C ARG A 124 5.84 12.68 -13.21
N PHE A 125 6.85 13.39 -12.69
CA PHE A 125 8.16 13.59 -13.31
C PHE A 125 9.35 13.07 -12.47
N SER A 126 9.12 12.33 -11.39
CA SER A 126 10.23 11.74 -10.61
C SER A 126 10.66 10.37 -11.16
N ALA A 127 11.94 10.02 -10.97
CA ALA A 127 12.51 8.70 -11.27
C ALA A 127 11.69 7.53 -10.67
N LEU A 128 11.01 7.82 -9.56
CA LEU A 128 10.24 6.88 -8.76
C LEU A 128 8.76 6.77 -9.20
N ALA A 129 8.34 7.51 -10.23
CA ALA A 129 6.95 7.49 -10.71
C ALA A 129 6.50 6.09 -11.18
N ASN A 130 7.44 5.31 -11.72
CA ASN A 130 7.20 3.96 -12.22
C ASN A 130 7.61 2.87 -11.21
N VAL A 131 7.82 3.23 -9.94
CA VAL A 131 8.09 2.30 -8.85
C VAL A 131 6.81 2.15 -8.01
N SER A 132 6.10 1.02 -8.08
CA SER A 132 4.80 0.87 -7.40
C SER A 132 4.92 1.12 -5.90
N ASP A 133 5.86 0.45 -5.25
CA ASP A 133 6.00 0.47 -3.80
C ASP A 133 7.47 0.55 -3.35
N ILE A 134 7.72 1.38 -2.34
CA ILE A 134 9.06 1.60 -1.77
C ILE A 134 9.07 1.06 -0.34
N ILE A 135 9.99 0.13 -0.07
CA ILE A 135 10.12 -0.55 1.22
C ILE A 135 11.40 -0.05 1.89
N ALA A 136 11.26 0.64 3.01
CA ALA A 136 12.43 1.02 3.80
C ALA A 136 12.79 -0.09 4.78
N VAL A 137 14.04 -0.54 4.73
CA VAL A 137 14.60 -1.47 5.71
C VAL A 137 15.51 -0.68 6.63
N SER A 138 15.14 -0.59 7.90
CA SER A 138 15.83 0.25 8.88
C SER A 138 16.26 -0.54 10.10
N SER A 139 17.29 -0.04 10.78
CA SER A 139 17.73 -0.51 12.08
C SER A 139 18.17 0.67 12.91
N CYS A 140 17.87 0.61 14.21
CA CYS A 140 18.21 1.70 15.12
C CYS A 140 19.63 1.56 15.71
N LYS A 141 20.34 0.47 15.37
CA LYS A 141 21.77 0.24 15.65
C LYS A 141 22.50 -0.27 14.40
N GLY A 142 23.81 -0.03 14.35
CA GLY A 142 24.71 -0.67 13.41
C GLY A 142 25.01 -2.13 13.79
N GLY A 143 25.37 -2.96 12.80
CA GLY A 143 25.83 -4.34 13.05
C GLY A 143 24.74 -5.40 13.27
N VAL A 144 23.45 -5.04 13.19
CA VAL A 144 22.33 -6.00 13.36
C VAL A 144 22.04 -6.85 12.12
N GLY A 145 22.79 -6.66 11.02
CA GLY A 145 22.57 -7.36 9.74
C GLY A 145 21.42 -6.79 8.89
N LYS A 146 21.08 -5.51 9.07
CA LYS A 146 20.09 -4.78 8.26
C LYS A 146 20.29 -4.99 6.76
N SER A 147 21.49 -4.73 6.25
CA SER A 147 21.81 -4.84 4.82
C SER A 147 21.64 -6.28 4.29
N THR A 148 21.97 -7.29 5.09
CA THR A 148 21.72 -8.70 4.75
C THR A 148 20.23 -8.99 4.61
N VAL A 149 19.40 -8.44 5.51
CA VAL A 149 17.94 -8.56 5.43
C VAL A 149 17.40 -7.80 4.22
N SER A 150 17.90 -6.59 3.93
CA SER A 150 17.54 -5.78 2.75
C SER A 150 17.79 -6.54 1.44
N VAL A 151 18.99 -7.10 1.28
CA VAL A 151 19.36 -7.93 0.13
C VAL A 151 18.47 -9.16 0.06
N SER A 152 18.34 -9.90 1.16
CA SER A 152 17.55 -11.15 1.18
C SER A 152 16.08 -10.89 0.84
N LEU A 153 15.48 -9.82 1.35
CA LEU A 153 14.12 -9.42 1.03
C LEU A 153 13.96 -9.07 -0.46
N ALA A 154 14.88 -8.30 -1.02
CA ALA A 154 14.84 -7.91 -2.43
C ALA A 154 14.87 -9.12 -3.36
N PHE A 155 15.81 -10.04 -3.13
CA PHE A 155 15.95 -11.25 -3.94
C PHE A 155 14.81 -12.26 -3.70
N SER A 156 14.25 -12.35 -2.49
CA SER A 156 13.05 -13.16 -2.23
C SER A 156 11.82 -12.62 -2.95
N LEU A 157 11.60 -11.30 -2.98
CA LEU A 157 10.54 -10.69 -3.78
C LEU A 157 10.73 -10.95 -5.28
N ALA A 158 11.97 -10.90 -5.77
CA ALA A 158 12.30 -11.20 -7.16
C ALA A 158 12.05 -12.68 -7.51
N LYS A 159 12.40 -13.63 -6.61
CA LYS A 159 12.07 -15.06 -6.75
C LYS A 159 10.57 -15.31 -6.88
N ARG A 160 9.73 -14.49 -6.24
CA ARG A 160 8.27 -14.54 -6.40
C ARG A 160 7.77 -13.96 -7.74
N GLY A 161 8.66 -13.47 -8.60
CA GLY A 161 8.32 -12.94 -9.92
C GLY A 161 8.07 -11.43 -9.97
N ALA A 162 8.40 -10.69 -8.90
CA ALA A 162 8.31 -9.23 -8.92
C ALA A 162 9.51 -8.57 -9.59
N ARG A 163 9.29 -7.40 -10.19
CA ARG A 163 10.37 -6.52 -10.66
C ARG A 163 10.90 -5.74 -9.47
N VAL A 164 12.14 -6.01 -9.07
CA VAL A 164 12.70 -5.47 -7.83
C VAL A 164 13.95 -4.64 -8.10
N GLY A 165 14.05 -3.52 -7.40
CA GLY A 165 15.28 -2.77 -7.22
C GLY A 165 15.73 -2.78 -5.75
N ILE A 166 17.03 -2.64 -5.52
CA ILE A 166 17.62 -2.38 -4.22
C ILE A 166 18.52 -1.15 -4.29
N LEU A 167 18.33 -0.24 -3.34
CA LEU A 167 19.15 0.96 -3.14
C LEU A 167 19.84 0.87 -1.79
N ASP A 168 21.15 0.98 -1.79
CA ASP A 168 21.95 1.17 -0.59
C ASP A 168 22.11 2.67 -0.30
N ALA A 169 21.42 3.14 0.74
CA ALA A 169 21.45 4.52 1.19
C ALA A 169 22.45 4.75 2.34
N ASP A 170 23.19 3.71 2.76
CA ASP A 170 24.24 3.82 3.78
C ASP A 170 25.57 4.25 3.15
N ILE A 171 25.74 5.56 2.95
CA ILE A 171 26.94 6.13 2.30
C ILE A 171 28.22 5.88 3.10
N TYR A 172 28.15 5.79 4.43
CA TYR A 172 29.35 5.68 5.28
C TYR A 172 29.84 4.24 5.42
N GLY A 173 28.95 3.26 5.25
CA GLY A 173 29.28 1.84 5.32
C GLY A 173 28.56 1.01 4.25
N PRO A 174 28.75 1.32 2.95
CA PRO A 174 28.01 0.66 1.88
C PRO A 174 28.34 -0.83 1.88
N SER A 175 27.33 -1.65 2.16
CA SER A 175 27.46 -3.10 2.30
C SER A 175 26.97 -3.84 1.06
N LEU A 176 26.20 -3.17 0.19
CA LEU A 176 25.66 -3.81 -1.02
C LEU A 176 26.74 -4.29 -2.01
N PRO A 177 27.83 -3.54 -2.27
CA PRO A 177 28.85 -3.97 -3.22
C PRO A 177 29.65 -5.20 -2.79
N THR A 178 29.69 -5.51 -1.50
CA THR A 178 30.34 -6.73 -1.00
C THR A 178 29.40 -7.93 -1.10
N MET A 179 28.11 -7.74 -0.87
CA MET A 179 27.10 -8.81 -0.89
C MET A 179 26.60 -9.17 -2.29
N VAL A 180 26.81 -8.29 -3.27
CA VAL A 180 26.37 -8.46 -4.66
C VAL A 180 27.54 -8.12 -5.58
N SER A 181 28.02 -9.12 -6.32
CA SER A 181 29.14 -9.01 -7.27
C SER A 181 28.69 -9.20 -8.72
N PRO A 182 28.13 -8.16 -9.39
CA PRO A 182 27.89 -8.16 -10.82
C PRO A 182 29.20 -8.31 -11.61
N LYS A 183 29.11 -8.96 -12.79
CA LYS A 183 30.26 -9.11 -13.70
C LYS A 183 30.75 -7.77 -14.24
N ASP A 184 29.85 -6.82 -14.43
CA ASP A 184 30.15 -5.44 -14.87
C ASP A 184 29.72 -4.48 -13.76
N LEU A 185 30.69 -3.79 -13.15
CA LEU A 185 30.46 -2.77 -12.12
C LEU A 185 30.39 -1.36 -12.71
N THR A 186 30.41 -1.22 -14.03
CA THR A 186 30.44 0.08 -14.71
C THR A 186 29.07 0.74 -14.63
N ILE A 187 28.97 1.84 -13.88
CA ILE A 187 27.80 2.72 -13.91
C ILE A 187 27.79 3.50 -15.22
N ARG A 188 26.72 3.34 -16.01
CA ARG A 188 26.57 3.97 -17.33
C ARG A 188 25.54 5.10 -17.25
N GLN A 189 25.72 6.11 -18.09
CA GLN A 189 24.65 7.10 -18.29
C GLN A 189 23.44 6.45 -18.95
N SER A 190 22.26 6.85 -18.52
CA SER A 190 20.99 6.43 -19.11
C SER A 190 20.92 6.84 -20.57
N ARG A 191 20.57 5.86 -21.41
CA ARG A 191 20.31 6.09 -22.84
C ARG A 191 18.94 6.71 -23.11
N LYS A 192 18.02 6.63 -22.14
CA LYS A 192 16.62 7.06 -22.30
C LYS A 192 16.34 8.40 -21.61
N MET A 193 17.00 8.67 -20.49
CA MET A 193 16.81 9.87 -19.67
C MET A 193 18.11 10.65 -19.53
N LYS A 194 18.13 11.87 -20.05
CA LYS A 194 19.31 12.75 -19.94
C LYS A 194 19.60 13.08 -18.47
N ASN A 195 20.87 13.00 -18.06
CA ASN A 195 21.36 13.20 -16.69
C ASN A 195 21.02 12.10 -15.67
N PHE A 196 20.51 10.95 -16.13
CA PHE A 196 20.28 9.79 -15.28
C PHE A 196 21.38 8.74 -15.47
N VAL A 197 21.50 7.82 -14.52
CA VAL A 197 22.38 6.64 -14.59
C VAL A 197 21.56 5.34 -14.65
N GLU A 198 22.05 4.35 -15.40
CA GLU A 198 21.48 3.01 -15.42
C GLU A 198 21.95 2.26 -14.15
N PRO A 199 21.06 1.65 -13.35
CA PRO A 199 21.46 0.81 -12.23
C PRO A 199 22.14 -0.47 -12.72
N LEU A 200 22.99 -1.06 -11.88
CA LEU A 200 23.55 -2.38 -12.15
C LEU A 200 22.43 -3.42 -12.07
N GLU A 201 22.60 -4.56 -12.74
CA GLU A 201 21.65 -5.66 -12.67
C GLU A 201 22.35 -6.94 -12.24
N TYR A 202 21.76 -7.66 -11.28
CA TYR A 202 22.27 -8.93 -10.80
C TYR A 202 21.09 -9.89 -10.58
N GLU A 203 21.09 -11.02 -11.27
CA GLU A 203 20.06 -12.08 -11.14
C GLU A 203 18.62 -11.51 -11.22
N GLY A 204 18.39 -10.54 -12.12
CA GLY A 204 17.09 -9.89 -12.33
C GLY A 204 16.73 -8.76 -11.35
N VAL A 205 17.61 -8.42 -10.40
CA VAL A 205 17.42 -7.31 -9.45
C VAL A 205 18.28 -6.11 -9.84
N LYS A 206 17.67 -4.93 -9.91
CA LYS A 206 18.39 -3.67 -10.16
C LYS A 206 19.05 -3.19 -8.87
N CYS A 207 20.35 -2.89 -8.92
CA CYS A 207 21.16 -2.57 -7.75
C CYS A 207 21.80 -1.19 -7.92
N MET A 208 21.71 -0.35 -6.88
CA MET A 208 22.41 0.92 -6.80
C MET A 208 23.00 1.14 -5.40
N SER A 209 24.24 1.60 -5.34
CA SER A 209 24.95 1.95 -4.09
C SER A 209 26.00 3.01 -4.39
N PHE A 210 26.28 3.87 -3.42
CA PHE A 210 27.43 4.77 -3.49
C PHE A 210 28.75 4.02 -3.73
N GLY A 211 28.91 2.82 -3.15
CA GLY A 211 30.13 2.02 -3.31
C GLY A 211 30.34 1.50 -4.73
N PHE A 212 29.31 1.44 -5.59
CA PHE A 212 29.49 1.16 -7.02
C PHE A 212 29.99 2.39 -7.80
N VAL A 213 29.56 3.58 -7.40
CA VAL A 213 29.94 4.85 -8.05
C VAL A 213 31.38 5.25 -7.69
N ASN A 214 31.78 5.03 -6.45
CA ASN A 214 33.13 5.34 -5.98
C ASN A 214 33.90 4.06 -5.66
N GLN A 215 34.53 3.46 -6.66
CA GLN A 215 35.31 2.21 -6.53
C GLN A 215 36.48 2.31 -5.52
N LYS A 216 36.86 3.52 -5.08
CA LYS A 216 37.87 3.75 -4.03
C LYS A 216 37.30 3.82 -2.60
N ALA A 217 35.97 3.88 -2.44
CA ALA A 217 35.29 3.94 -1.14
C ALA A 217 34.72 2.59 -0.67
N ALA A 218 34.83 1.53 -1.50
CA ALA A 218 34.46 0.19 -1.09
C ALA A 218 35.37 -0.32 0.04
N PRO A 219 34.84 -0.91 1.12
CA PRO A 219 35.65 -1.53 2.17
C PRO A 219 36.58 -2.60 1.56
N GLY A 220 37.89 -2.44 1.73
CA GLY A 220 38.91 -3.37 1.20
C GLY A 220 39.63 -2.92 -0.09
N ALA A 221 39.20 -1.84 -0.75
CA ALA A 221 39.81 -1.37 -1.99
C ALA A 221 41.01 -0.41 -1.80
N GLY A 222 41.85 -0.62 -0.76
CA GLY A 222 43.19 0.00 -0.60
C GLY A 222 43.33 1.53 -0.73
N GLY A 223 42.23 2.27 -0.86
CA GLY A 223 42.20 3.69 -1.17
C GLY A 223 41.90 4.51 0.06
N VAL A 224 42.81 5.40 0.42
CA VAL A 224 42.57 6.48 1.39
C VAL A 224 41.38 7.31 0.89
N GLY A 225 40.19 7.06 1.41
CA GLY A 225 38.99 7.61 0.80
C GLY A 225 37.68 7.38 1.53
N ALA A 226 37.66 7.07 2.83
CA ALA A 226 36.56 7.49 3.68
C ALA A 226 36.64 9.02 3.81
N ALA A 227 36.44 9.73 2.70
CA ALA A 227 36.39 11.17 2.69
C ALA A 227 35.28 11.57 3.67
N VAL A 228 35.63 12.32 4.71
CA VAL A 228 34.68 12.84 5.69
C VAL A 228 33.78 13.84 4.94
N MET A 229 32.72 13.33 4.31
CA MET A 229 31.75 14.14 3.59
C MET A 229 30.87 14.83 4.64
N ARG A 230 30.80 16.16 4.58
CA ARG A 230 29.92 16.93 5.49
C ARG A 230 28.46 16.61 5.17
N GLY A 231 27.60 16.49 6.20
CA GLY A 231 26.20 16.06 6.11
C GLY A 231 25.39 16.57 4.90
N PRO A 232 25.39 17.88 4.57
CA PRO A 232 24.65 18.42 3.42
C PRO A 232 25.08 17.87 2.06
N MET A 233 26.32 17.40 1.92
CA MET A 233 26.84 16.77 0.71
C MET A 233 26.36 15.32 0.58
N VAL A 234 26.23 14.61 1.71
CA VAL A 234 25.73 13.24 1.79
C VAL A 234 24.27 13.21 1.37
N SER A 235 23.42 14.09 1.90
CA SER A 235 22.02 14.20 1.46
C SER A 235 21.90 14.42 -0.05
N LYS A 236 22.70 15.33 -0.64
CA LYS A 236 22.71 15.56 -2.09
C LYS A 236 23.11 14.33 -2.90
N ILE A 237 24.03 13.52 -2.39
CA ILE A 237 24.46 12.29 -3.08
C ILE A 237 23.36 11.24 -3.00
N VAL A 238 22.73 11.04 -1.83
CA VAL A 238 21.61 10.11 -1.75
C VAL A 238 20.46 10.59 -2.65
N ASP A 239 20.17 11.89 -2.68
CA ASP A 239 19.19 12.49 -3.59
C ASP A 239 19.51 12.16 -5.06
N GLN A 240 20.77 12.29 -5.46
CA GLN A 240 21.21 11.94 -6.81
C GLN A 240 21.13 10.44 -7.10
N LEU A 241 21.44 9.57 -6.13
CA LEU A 241 21.31 8.12 -6.29
C LEU A 241 19.83 7.69 -6.39
N ILE A 242 18.94 8.37 -5.68
CA ILE A 242 17.50 8.07 -5.72
C ILE A 242 16.87 8.63 -6.99
N LEU A 243 16.99 9.95 -7.18
CA LEU A 243 16.28 10.72 -8.19
C LEU A 243 17.00 10.78 -9.53
N GLY A 244 18.29 10.44 -9.57
CA GLY A 244 19.11 10.39 -10.78
C GLY A 244 19.31 8.97 -11.33
N THR A 245 18.71 7.94 -10.73
CA THR A 245 18.79 6.57 -11.24
C THR A 245 17.58 6.21 -12.08
N GLU A 246 17.81 5.65 -13.28
CA GLU A 246 16.76 5.11 -14.14
C GLU A 246 16.32 3.72 -13.63
N TRP A 247 15.41 3.71 -12.66
CA TRP A 247 14.86 2.46 -12.13
C TRP A 247 13.96 1.72 -13.12
N GLY A 248 13.36 2.41 -14.10
CA GLY A 248 12.37 1.84 -15.01
C GLY A 248 11.09 1.43 -14.28
N GLU A 249 10.43 0.37 -14.74
CA GLU A 249 9.23 -0.17 -14.09
C GLU A 249 9.61 -1.18 -13.00
N LEU A 250 9.32 -0.86 -11.74
CA LEU A 250 9.56 -1.73 -10.58
C LEU A 250 8.29 -1.93 -9.77
N ASP A 251 7.99 -3.16 -9.38
CA ASP A 251 6.94 -3.44 -8.40
C ASP A 251 7.41 -3.03 -6.99
N TYR A 252 8.67 -3.28 -6.67
CA TYR A 252 9.27 -2.94 -5.37
C TYR A 252 10.65 -2.30 -5.51
N LEU A 253 10.91 -1.24 -4.73
CA LEU A 253 12.24 -0.72 -4.46
C LEU A 253 12.55 -0.89 -2.97
N VAL A 254 13.49 -1.76 -2.64
CA VAL A 254 13.98 -1.97 -1.28
C VAL A 254 15.10 -0.96 -1.00
N VAL A 255 14.96 -0.17 0.06
CA VAL A 255 15.93 0.84 0.46
C VAL A 255 16.60 0.39 1.74
N ASP A 256 17.90 0.12 1.66
CA ASP A 256 18.74 -0.16 2.83
C ASP A 256 19.10 1.18 3.49
N MET A 257 18.34 1.55 4.52
CA MET A 257 18.48 2.84 5.18
C MET A 257 19.81 2.91 5.96
N PRO A 258 20.45 4.08 6.14
CA PRO A 258 21.57 4.21 7.07
C PRO A 258 21.14 3.82 8.50
N PRO A 259 22.01 3.38 9.41
CA PRO A 259 21.61 3.00 10.77
C PRO A 259 21.21 4.20 11.65
N GLY A 260 20.41 3.94 12.68
CA GLY A 260 20.03 4.92 13.71
C GLY A 260 18.60 5.43 13.56
N THR A 261 18.33 6.64 14.07
CA THR A 261 17.08 7.40 13.89
C THR A 261 17.40 8.89 13.65
N GLY A 262 18.52 9.16 12.98
CA GLY A 262 19.03 10.51 12.76
C GLY A 262 18.39 11.23 11.56
N ASP A 263 18.72 12.50 11.38
CA ASP A 263 18.13 13.40 10.38
C ASP A 263 18.18 12.85 8.94
N ILE A 264 19.20 12.06 8.60
CA ILE A 264 19.32 11.46 7.26
C ILE A 264 18.18 10.49 6.99
N GLN A 265 17.80 9.63 7.94
CA GLN A 265 16.67 8.69 7.74
C GLN A 265 15.35 9.44 7.58
N ILE A 266 15.15 10.50 8.36
CA ILE A 266 13.95 11.35 8.31
C ILE A 266 13.87 12.04 6.95
N SER A 267 14.97 12.66 6.50
CA SER A 267 15.06 13.31 5.18
C SER A 267 14.75 12.33 4.04
N LEU A 268 15.38 11.15 4.05
CA LEU A 268 15.15 10.13 3.02
C LEU A 268 13.71 9.65 2.99
N SER A 269 13.12 9.48 4.17
CA SER A 269 11.73 9.04 4.29
C SER A 269 10.74 10.05 3.74
N GLN A 270 11.00 11.34 3.93
CA GLN A 270 10.18 12.42 3.39
C GLN A 270 10.32 12.54 1.85
N GLN A 271 11.50 12.26 1.30
CA GLN A 271 11.77 12.38 -0.13
C GLN A 271 11.24 11.21 -0.95
N MET A 272 11.34 9.97 -0.44
CA MET A 272 11.05 8.76 -1.21
C MET A 272 9.58 8.33 -1.18
N ALA A 273 8.69 9.04 -0.47
CA ALA A 273 7.29 8.65 -0.31
C ALA A 273 7.11 7.14 0.02
N ILE A 274 7.86 6.67 1.04
CA ILE A 274 7.95 5.26 1.44
C ILE A 274 6.54 4.64 1.59
N SER A 275 6.36 3.43 1.05
CA SER A 275 5.10 2.69 1.17
C SER A 275 4.97 2.01 2.54
N ALA A 276 6.03 1.35 3.00
CA ALA A 276 6.08 0.66 4.28
C ALA A 276 7.51 0.52 4.81
N ALA A 277 7.64 0.26 6.10
CA ALA A 277 8.91 0.01 6.77
C ALA A 277 9.03 -1.43 7.30
N VAL A 278 10.24 -1.97 7.23
CA VAL A 278 10.66 -3.22 7.89
C VAL A 278 11.78 -2.85 8.86
N VAL A 279 11.59 -3.16 10.14
CA VAL A 279 12.57 -2.84 11.20
C VAL A 279 13.36 -4.08 11.55
N VAL A 280 14.69 -3.99 11.51
CA VAL A 280 15.63 -5.07 11.80
C VAL A 280 16.25 -4.85 13.17
N THR A 281 16.25 -5.88 14.00
CA THR A 281 16.76 -5.87 15.38
C THR A 281 17.46 -7.17 15.75
N THR A 282 17.93 -7.28 16.99
CA THR A 282 18.48 -8.51 17.60
C THR A 282 17.70 -8.84 18.89
N PRO A 283 17.75 -10.08 19.40
CA PRO A 283 16.96 -10.50 20.57
C PRO A 283 17.32 -9.81 21.89
N GLN A 284 18.44 -9.08 21.92
CA GLN A 284 18.94 -8.43 23.12
C GLN A 284 17.97 -7.38 23.62
N ARG A 285 17.71 -7.35 24.94
CA ARG A 285 16.78 -6.39 25.56
C ARG A 285 17.11 -4.93 25.24
N LEU A 286 18.39 -4.57 25.11
CA LEU A 286 18.79 -3.21 24.75
C LEU A 286 18.32 -2.83 23.34
N SER A 287 18.21 -3.80 22.43
CA SER A 287 17.72 -3.59 21.05
C SER A 287 16.19 -3.43 21.00
N PHE A 288 15.47 -3.77 22.07
CA PHE A 288 14.02 -3.57 22.15
C PHE A 288 13.66 -2.07 22.16
N VAL A 289 14.34 -1.28 23.00
CA VAL A 289 14.14 0.19 23.08
C VAL A 289 14.42 0.85 21.72
N ASP A 290 15.35 0.29 20.96
CA ASP A 290 15.69 0.78 19.64
C ASP A 290 14.59 0.48 18.63
N VAL A 291 13.95 -0.71 18.70
CA VAL A 291 12.77 -1.01 17.88
C VAL A 291 11.62 -0.06 18.19
N GLU A 292 11.37 0.25 19.47
CA GLU A 292 10.33 1.20 19.87
C GLU A 292 10.56 2.59 19.26
N LYS A 293 11.80 3.07 19.29
CA LYS A 293 12.20 4.35 18.67
C LYS A 293 12.06 4.30 17.15
N GLY A 294 12.46 3.20 16.50
CA GLY A 294 12.33 3.03 15.07
C GLY A 294 10.88 3.04 14.60
N ILE A 295 10.00 2.33 15.31
CA ILE A 295 8.55 2.33 15.05
C ILE A 295 7.99 3.73 15.26
N ALA A 296 8.29 4.39 16.38
CA ALA A 296 7.83 5.75 16.66
C ALA A 296 8.26 6.74 15.58
N MET A 297 9.51 6.68 15.11
CA MET A 297 10.01 7.52 14.02
C MET A 297 9.21 7.30 12.72
N PHE A 298 8.93 6.06 12.35
CA PHE A 298 8.13 5.77 11.17
C PHE A 298 6.66 6.17 11.35
N ASP A 299 6.10 6.04 12.55
CA ASP A 299 4.75 6.51 12.87
C ASP A 299 4.64 8.05 12.80
N ASP A 300 5.68 8.78 13.22
CA ASP A 300 5.79 10.23 13.06
C ASP A 300 5.87 10.63 11.59
N LEU A 301 6.59 9.84 10.80
CA LEU A 301 6.69 9.97 9.34
C LEU A 301 5.49 9.35 8.59
N LYS A 302 4.56 8.74 9.31
CA LYS A 302 3.29 8.18 8.83
C LYS A 302 3.52 7.07 7.80
N VAL A 303 4.60 6.33 7.99
CA VAL A 303 4.98 5.12 7.29
C VAL A 303 4.67 3.96 8.23
N LYS A 304 3.81 3.03 7.81
CA LYS A 304 3.47 1.89 8.65
C LYS A 304 4.64 0.90 8.68
N THR A 305 5.03 0.48 9.88
CA THR A 305 5.94 -0.66 10.05
C THR A 305 5.15 -1.96 9.84
N VAL A 306 5.44 -2.68 8.76
CA VAL A 306 4.68 -3.88 8.35
C VAL A 306 5.28 -5.18 8.86
N ALA A 307 6.56 -5.17 9.23
CA ALA A 307 7.24 -6.32 9.81
C ALA A 307 8.41 -5.91 10.71
N VAL A 308 8.64 -6.68 11.76
CA VAL A 308 9.91 -6.68 12.51
C VAL A 308 10.66 -7.96 12.26
N VAL A 309 11.96 -7.83 11.98
CA VAL A 309 12.87 -8.95 11.78
C VAL A 309 13.85 -8.98 12.93
N GLU A 310 13.70 -9.96 13.81
CA GLU A 310 14.68 -10.29 14.85
C GLU A 310 15.77 -11.16 14.22
N ASN A 311 16.85 -10.53 13.78
CA ASN A 311 17.99 -11.20 13.19
C ASN A 311 18.88 -11.83 14.28
N MET A 312 19.69 -12.83 13.91
CA MET A 312 20.59 -13.53 14.82
C MET A 312 19.86 -14.12 16.05
N SER A 313 18.65 -14.61 15.84
CA SER A 313 17.75 -15.05 16.92
C SER A 313 18.16 -16.36 17.57
N TYR A 314 18.57 -17.31 16.74
CA TYR A 314 18.89 -18.67 17.16
C TYR A 314 19.94 -19.26 16.22
N PHE A 315 20.55 -20.37 16.59
CA PHE A 315 21.28 -21.22 15.65
C PHE A 315 20.90 -22.68 15.88
N ASP A 316 20.81 -23.44 14.80
CA ASP A 316 20.57 -24.87 14.86
C ASP A 316 21.93 -25.57 14.81
N CYS A 317 22.29 -26.30 15.87
CA CYS A 317 23.55 -27.02 15.91
C CYS A 317 23.47 -28.30 15.07
N SER A 318 24.62 -28.84 14.66
CA SER A 318 24.71 -30.09 13.89
C SER A 318 24.11 -31.31 14.60
N HIS A 319 23.91 -31.23 15.92
CA HIS A 319 23.27 -32.27 16.74
C HIS A 319 21.74 -32.14 16.79
N GLY A 320 21.12 -31.22 16.03
CA GLY A 320 19.67 -31.07 15.94
C GLY A 320 19.02 -30.26 17.07
N HIS A 321 19.81 -29.57 17.89
CA HIS A 321 19.30 -28.68 18.94
C HIS A 321 19.34 -27.21 18.52
N ARG A 322 18.26 -26.49 18.80
CA ARG A 322 18.17 -25.04 18.62
C ARG A 322 18.66 -24.31 19.85
N HIS A 323 19.61 -23.40 19.68
CA HIS A 323 20.18 -22.57 20.73
C HIS A 323 19.82 -21.10 20.52
N TYR A 324 19.55 -20.40 21.62
CA TYR A 324 19.22 -18.98 21.64
C TYR A 324 20.33 -18.20 22.36
N PRO A 325 21.41 -17.82 21.66
CA PRO A 325 22.61 -17.27 22.31
C PRO A 325 22.35 -15.94 23.02
N PHE A 326 21.33 -15.19 22.59
CA PHE A 326 20.92 -13.92 23.18
C PHE A 326 19.61 -14.01 23.98
N GLY A 327 19.18 -15.23 24.32
CA GLY A 327 17.90 -15.50 24.98
C GLY A 327 16.71 -15.57 24.00
N PRO A 328 15.49 -15.79 24.52
CA PRO A 328 14.30 -16.05 23.70
C PRO A 328 13.78 -14.84 22.90
N GLY A 329 14.37 -13.66 23.10
CA GLY A 329 13.91 -12.39 22.54
C GLY A 329 12.73 -11.78 23.31
N HIS A 330 12.32 -10.58 22.90
CA HIS A 330 11.22 -9.82 23.53
C HIS A 330 10.08 -9.53 22.52
N THR A 331 9.96 -10.35 21.48
CA THR A 331 9.02 -10.14 20.38
C THR A 331 7.55 -10.14 20.83
N GLU A 332 7.19 -10.93 21.84
CA GLU A 332 5.82 -10.98 22.36
C GLU A 332 5.39 -9.64 22.98
N GLU A 333 6.32 -8.93 23.62
CA GLU A 333 6.07 -7.60 24.18
C GLU A 333 5.81 -6.59 23.05
N LEU A 334 6.55 -6.69 21.93
CA LEU A 334 6.30 -5.86 20.73
C LEU A 334 4.92 -6.12 20.13
N VAL A 335 4.55 -7.39 19.97
CA VAL A 335 3.25 -7.80 19.41
C VAL A 335 2.12 -7.21 20.26
N LYS A 336 2.21 -7.31 21.58
CA LYS A 336 1.19 -6.79 22.52
C LYS A 336 1.13 -5.26 22.52
N LYS A 337 2.27 -4.58 22.55
CA LYS A 337 2.34 -3.12 22.70
C LYS A 337 2.01 -2.36 21.41
N TYR A 338 2.47 -2.86 20.27
CA TYR A 338 2.34 -2.18 18.97
C TYR A 338 1.33 -2.85 18.02
N ASN A 339 0.57 -3.86 18.50
CA ASN A 339 -0.36 -4.66 17.71
C ASN A 339 0.27 -5.21 16.42
N MET A 340 1.57 -5.50 16.48
CA MET A 340 2.36 -5.86 15.32
C MET A 340 2.36 -7.38 15.16
N LYS A 341 1.59 -7.87 14.20
CA LYS A 341 1.35 -9.30 14.01
C LYS A 341 2.48 -10.03 13.27
N ASN A 342 3.31 -9.27 12.56
CA ASN A 342 4.29 -9.81 11.63
C ASN A 342 5.71 -9.68 12.21
N VAL A 343 6.13 -10.69 12.97
CA VAL A 343 7.48 -10.77 13.51
C VAL A 343 8.19 -12.02 13.01
N PHE A 344 9.37 -11.84 12.44
CA PHE A 344 10.17 -12.92 11.85
C PHE A 344 11.47 -13.09 12.63
N LYS A 345 11.84 -14.33 12.92
CA LYS A 345 13.10 -14.67 13.58
C LYS A 345 14.04 -15.32 12.57
N LEU A 346 15.21 -14.73 12.35
CA LEU A 346 16.22 -15.26 11.43
C LEU A 346 17.37 -15.91 12.19
N PRO A 347 17.92 -17.04 11.69
CA PRO A 347 19.01 -17.74 12.36
C PRO A 347 20.36 -17.05 12.16
N ILE A 348 21.28 -17.31 13.08
CA ILE A 348 22.72 -17.21 12.85
C ILE A 348 23.12 -18.42 12.04
N SER A 349 23.75 -18.19 10.88
CA SER A 349 24.17 -19.24 9.96
C SER A 349 25.53 -18.90 9.37
N GLU A 350 26.43 -19.87 9.35
CA GLU A 350 27.75 -19.74 8.72
C GLU A 350 27.63 -19.40 7.23
N ASN A 351 26.63 -19.98 6.57
CA ASN A 351 26.37 -19.76 5.14
C ASN A 351 25.99 -18.29 4.84
N ILE A 352 25.43 -17.55 5.80
CA ILE A 352 25.15 -16.12 5.65
C ILE A 352 26.46 -15.34 5.53
N SER A 353 27.43 -15.64 6.41
CA SER A 353 28.75 -15.00 6.39
C SER A 353 29.49 -15.33 5.09
N ALA A 354 29.56 -16.61 4.74
CA ALA A 354 30.25 -17.06 3.52
C ALA A 354 29.63 -16.47 2.25
N SER A 355 28.29 -16.33 2.21
CA SER A 355 27.60 -15.70 1.08
C SER A 355 27.93 -14.22 0.92
N GLY A 356 28.04 -13.50 2.06
CA GLY A 356 28.48 -12.11 2.07
C GLY A 356 29.90 -11.93 1.54
N ASP A 357 30.81 -12.85 1.86
CA ASP A 357 32.22 -12.79 1.42
C ASP A 357 32.39 -13.15 -0.06
N CYS A 358 31.53 -14.02 -0.60
CA CYS A 358 31.56 -14.42 -2.01
C CYS A 358 30.79 -13.48 -2.95
N GLY A 359 30.10 -12.46 -2.42
CA GLY A 359 29.30 -11.51 -3.21
C GLY A 359 28.13 -12.14 -3.95
N ARG A 360 27.58 -13.23 -3.40
CA ARG A 360 26.33 -13.84 -3.85
C ARG A 360 25.30 -13.74 -2.72
N PRO A 361 24.12 -13.12 -2.94
CA PRO A 361 23.07 -13.04 -1.94
C PRO A 361 22.76 -14.38 -1.28
N PHE A 362 22.66 -14.39 0.06
CA PHE A 362 22.43 -15.60 0.84
C PHE A 362 21.23 -16.43 0.38
N VAL A 363 20.12 -15.76 0.04
CA VAL A 363 18.91 -16.43 -0.46
C VAL A 363 19.07 -17.12 -1.81
N LEU A 364 20.17 -16.87 -2.53
CA LEU A 364 20.54 -17.53 -3.79
C LEU A 364 21.58 -18.63 -3.61
N SER A 365 22.08 -18.85 -2.39
CA SER A 365 23.23 -19.72 -2.08
C SER A 365 22.84 -21.08 -1.48
N GLY A 366 21.59 -21.52 -1.64
CA GLY A 366 21.10 -22.80 -1.12
C GLY A 366 20.74 -22.73 0.36
N LEU A 367 19.48 -22.37 0.64
CA LEU A 367 18.94 -22.28 2.00
C LEU A 367 18.50 -23.67 2.50
N SER A 368 18.47 -23.86 3.83
CA SER A 368 17.68 -24.98 4.37
C SER A 368 16.19 -24.75 4.09
N PRO A 369 15.36 -25.81 4.04
CA PRO A 369 13.92 -25.67 3.80
C PRO A 369 13.24 -24.67 4.77
N ASP A 370 13.61 -24.70 6.05
CA ASP A 370 13.08 -23.79 7.07
C ASP A 370 13.48 -22.33 6.82
N GLN A 371 14.73 -22.10 6.40
CA GLN A 371 15.22 -20.77 6.05
C GLN A 371 14.51 -20.25 4.81
N GLU A 372 14.41 -21.07 3.75
CA GLU A 372 13.69 -20.70 2.54
C GLU A 372 12.23 -20.33 2.84
N MET A 373 11.54 -21.15 3.63
CA MET A 373 10.18 -20.87 4.07
C MET A 373 10.08 -19.55 4.86
N THR A 374 11.06 -19.25 5.71
CA THR A 374 11.04 -18.01 6.53
C THR A 374 11.25 -16.76 5.69
N TYR A 375 12.23 -16.76 4.78
CA TYR A 375 12.48 -15.61 3.89
C TYR A 375 11.36 -15.45 2.86
N ASP A 376 10.80 -16.56 2.39
CA ASP A 376 9.61 -16.56 1.55
C ASP A 376 8.41 -15.98 2.33
N ALA A 377 8.16 -16.44 3.56
CA ALA A 377 7.08 -15.91 4.39
C ALA A 377 7.23 -14.40 4.66
N LEU A 378 8.46 -13.92 4.89
CA LEU A 378 8.75 -12.49 5.05
C LEU A 378 8.37 -11.70 3.79
N ALA A 379 8.86 -12.12 2.62
CA ALA A 379 8.57 -11.45 1.35
C ALA A 379 7.06 -11.46 1.02
N GLY A 380 6.40 -12.61 1.20
CA GLY A 380 4.97 -12.75 0.99
C GLY A 380 4.14 -11.88 1.94
N THR A 381 4.51 -11.82 3.22
CA THR A 381 3.81 -10.99 4.21
C THR A 381 3.97 -9.50 3.92
N VAL A 382 5.20 -9.05 3.62
CA VAL A 382 5.44 -7.64 3.24
C VAL A 382 4.64 -7.27 1.98
N ALA A 383 4.58 -8.16 0.97
CA ALA A 383 3.79 -7.94 -0.24
C ALA A 383 2.28 -7.85 0.06
N LYS A 384 1.75 -8.71 0.95
CA LYS A 384 0.33 -8.68 1.38
C LYS A 384 -0.01 -7.38 2.10
N GLU A 385 0.80 -7.00 3.09
CA GLU A 385 0.58 -5.77 3.86
C GLU A 385 0.61 -4.52 2.98
N LEU A 386 1.50 -4.46 1.99
CA LEU A 386 1.55 -3.35 1.03
C LEU A 386 0.27 -3.25 0.19
N VAL A 387 -0.31 -4.37 -0.24
CA VAL A 387 -1.59 -4.37 -0.97
C VAL A 387 -2.71 -3.86 -0.08
N VAL A 388 -2.79 -4.33 1.16
CA VAL A 388 -3.78 -3.88 2.16
C VAL A 388 -3.64 -2.38 2.40
N LEU A 389 -2.43 -1.90 2.68
CA LEU A 389 -2.15 -0.47 2.90
C LEU A 389 -2.52 0.39 1.69
N LYS A 390 -2.25 -0.08 0.47
CA LYS A 390 -2.61 0.63 -0.76
C LYS A 390 -4.11 0.68 -0.96
N HIS A 391 -4.82 -0.37 -0.57
CA HIS A 391 -6.28 -0.42 -0.61
C HIS A 391 -6.89 0.53 0.42
N GLU A 392 -6.46 0.47 1.69
CA GLU A 392 -6.87 1.42 2.74
C GLU A 392 -6.62 2.87 2.33
N ALA A 393 -5.45 3.15 1.73
CA ALA A 393 -5.10 4.49 1.26
C ALA A 393 -5.95 4.99 0.06
N ARG A 394 -6.63 4.09 -0.67
CA ARG A 394 -7.63 4.43 -1.71
C ARG A 394 -9.01 4.72 -1.13
N LEU A 395 -9.36 4.08 -0.01
CA LEU A 395 -10.61 4.35 0.71
C LEU A 395 -10.52 5.58 1.60
N ALA A 396 -9.30 6.10 1.79
CA ALA A 396 -9.08 7.37 2.45
C ALA A 396 -9.98 8.47 1.86
N PRO A 397 -10.51 9.38 2.70
CA PRO A 397 -11.37 10.45 2.24
C PRO A 397 -10.64 11.38 1.26
N GLU A 398 -11.36 11.90 0.28
CA GLU A 398 -10.88 12.95 -0.61
C GLU A 398 -11.37 14.32 -0.13
N LEU A 399 -10.49 15.32 -0.17
CA LEU A 399 -10.81 16.72 0.06
C LEU A 399 -10.54 17.49 -1.22
N LEU A 400 -11.61 17.95 -1.86
CA LEU A 400 -11.55 18.76 -3.08
C LEU A 400 -12.16 20.14 -2.82
N TYR A 401 -11.70 21.15 -3.54
CA TYR A 401 -12.32 22.48 -3.54
C TYR A 401 -12.83 22.81 -4.94
N ASP A 402 -14.11 23.14 -5.02
CA ASP A 402 -14.77 23.65 -6.22
C ASP A 402 -15.35 25.04 -5.92
N LYS A 403 -15.04 26.03 -6.77
CA LYS A 403 -15.46 27.41 -6.54
C LYS A 403 -16.97 27.62 -6.48
N LYS A 404 -17.77 26.73 -7.09
CA LYS A 404 -19.24 26.81 -7.08
C LYS A 404 -19.85 25.97 -5.97
N ARG A 405 -19.24 24.83 -5.63
CA ARG A 405 -19.79 23.84 -4.69
C ARG A 405 -19.21 23.93 -3.28
N GLY A 406 -18.13 24.69 -3.08
CA GLY A 406 -17.40 24.75 -1.81
C GLY A 406 -16.41 23.60 -1.65
N ILE A 407 -16.25 23.11 -0.42
CA ILE A 407 -15.45 21.92 -0.14
C ILE A 407 -16.29 20.69 -0.45
N VAL A 408 -15.75 19.80 -1.27
CA VAL A 408 -16.33 18.49 -1.55
C VAL A 408 -15.50 17.44 -0.80
N LEU A 409 -16.11 16.83 0.20
CA LEU A 409 -15.54 15.71 0.93
C LEU A 409 -16.15 14.40 0.42
N ARG A 410 -15.32 13.42 0.09
CA ARG A 410 -15.79 12.11 -0.38
C ARG A 410 -15.20 11.01 0.46
N LEU A 411 -16.02 10.04 0.84
CA LEU A 411 -15.59 8.81 1.49
C LEU A 411 -16.06 7.63 0.65
N TYR A 412 -15.14 6.73 0.35
CA TYR A 412 -15.44 5.52 -0.41
C TYR A 412 -15.47 4.33 0.52
N THR A 413 -16.54 3.56 0.44
CA THR A 413 -16.64 2.22 1.04
C THR A 413 -16.63 1.18 -0.08
N MET A 414 -16.59 -0.11 0.27
CA MET A 414 -16.65 -1.19 -0.73
C MET A 414 -17.93 -1.18 -1.57
N THR A 415 -19.02 -0.64 -1.05
CA THR A 415 -20.35 -0.75 -1.65
C THR A 415 -21.01 0.60 -1.96
N ALA A 416 -20.53 1.69 -1.37
CA ALA A 416 -21.10 3.02 -1.52
C ALA A 416 -20.04 4.13 -1.46
N ALA A 417 -20.29 5.24 -2.15
CA ALA A 417 -19.57 6.48 -1.97
C ALA A 417 -20.48 7.46 -1.22
N LYS A 418 -19.98 8.05 -0.12
CA LYS A 418 -20.61 9.17 0.57
C LYS A 418 -19.95 10.46 0.10
N GLU A 419 -20.75 11.47 -0.20
CA GLU A 419 -20.26 12.81 -0.55
C GLU A 419 -20.91 13.82 0.40
N ALA A 420 -20.10 14.66 1.02
CA ALA A 420 -20.53 15.77 1.85
C ALA A 420 -20.04 17.08 1.23
N LEU A 421 -20.95 18.05 1.12
CA LEU A 421 -20.62 19.42 0.70
C LEU A 421 -20.52 20.28 1.95
N VAL A 422 -19.35 20.89 2.15
CA VAL A 422 -19.07 21.71 3.33
C VAL A 422 -18.70 23.11 2.86
N HIS A 423 -19.24 24.14 3.52
CA HIS A 423 -18.83 25.50 3.22
C HIS A 423 -17.35 25.69 3.60
N PRO A 424 -16.53 26.42 2.82
CA PRO A 424 -15.14 26.67 3.17
C PRO A 424 -14.94 27.26 4.57
N ALA A 425 -15.81 28.17 5.00
CA ALA A 425 -15.77 28.75 6.34
C ALA A 425 -16.01 27.70 7.44
N ASP A 426 -16.95 26.76 7.21
CA ASP A 426 -17.25 25.69 8.18
C ASP A 426 -16.07 24.74 8.33
N LEU A 427 -15.43 24.36 7.22
CA LEU A 427 -14.24 23.51 7.29
C LEU A 427 -13.10 24.26 8.01
N ARG A 428 -12.88 25.55 7.70
CA ARG A 428 -11.89 26.40 8.38
C ARG A 428 -12.16 26.51 9.88
N ALA A 429 -13.42 26.64 10.28
CA ALA A 429 -13.84 26.70 11.67
C ALA A 429 -13.53 25.40 12.41
N ARG A 430 -13.48 24.26 11.72
CA ARG A 430 -13.11 22.97 12.32
C ARG A 430 -11.59 22.73 12.33
N CYS A 431 -10.75 23.73 12.07
CA CYS A 431 -9.30 23.56 12.07
C CYS A 431 -8.77 23.14 13.45
N ARG A 432 -7.94 22.09 13.48
CA ARG A 432 -7.37 21.53 14.72
C ARG A 432 -5.85 21.72 14.86
N CYS A 433 -5.28 22.73 14.21
CA CYS A 433 -3.85 23.01 14.34
C CYS A 433 -3.54 23.67 15.70
N ALA A 434 -2.26 23.67 16.10
CA ALA A 434 -1.79 24.27 17.34
C ALA A 434 -2.08 25.79 17.47
N GLN A 435 -2.38 26.48 16.37
CA GLN A 435 -2.80 27.89 16.39
C GLN A 435 -4.31 28.07 16.60
N CYS A 436 -5.10 27.02 16.38
CA CYS A 436 -6.57 27.06 16.44
C CYS A 436 -7.12 26.32 17.66
N ILE A 437 -6.31 25.48 18.31
CA ILE A 437 -6.67 24.72 19.51
C ILE A 437 -5.57 24.88 20.55
N ASP A 438 -5.96 25.07 21.80
CA ASP A 438 -5.06 25.06 22.94
C ASP A 438 -4.60 23.62 23.22
N GLU A 439 -3.28 23.39 23.21
CA GLU A 439 -2.70 22.04 23.29
C GLU A 439 -2.95 21.34 24.64
N PHE A 440 -3.21 22.09 25.71
CA PHE A 440 -3.36 21.55 27.06
C PHE A 440 -4.81 21.30 27.45
N THR A 441 -5.72 22.13 26.96
CA THR A 441 -7.15 22.07 27.28
C THR A 441 -7.98 21.44 26.16
N GLY A 442 -7.48 21.45 24.93
CA GLY A 442 -8.22 21.01 23.73
C GLY A 442 -9.32 21.99 23.32
N GLU A 443 -9.40 23.16 23.95
CA GLU A 443 -10.39 24.19 23.63
C GLU A 443 -10.04 24.92 22.34
N GLN A 444 -11.09 25.29 21.60
CA GLN A 444 -10.95 25.97 20.34
C GLN A 444 -10.64 27.46 20.57
N ILE A 445 -9.43 27.88 20.20
CA ILE A 445 -8.97 29.28 20.26
C ILE A 445 -9.56 30.08 19.09
N LEU A 446 -9.73 29.42 17.94
CA LEU A 446 -10.27 30.05 16.74
C LEU A 446 -11.74 30.43 16.93
N ASP A 447 -12.02 31.74 16.94
CA ASP A 447 -13.39 32.25 16.87
C ASP A 447 -13.99 32.01 15.46
N PRO A 448 -15.00 31.14 15.32
CA PRO A 448 -15.66 30.89 14.04
C PRO A 448 -16.24 32.16 13.41
N ALA A 449 -16.68 33.14 14.22
CA ALA A 449 -17.28 34.37 13.72
C ALA A 449 -16.26 35.33 13.07
N SER A 450 -14.97 35.13 13.34
CA SER A 450 -13.89 35.91 12.72
C SER A 450 -13.53 35.44 11.30
N ILE A 451 -14.09 34.31 10.87
CA ILE A 451 -13.80 33.71 9.56
C ILE A 451 -14.68 34.39 8.51
N ALA A 452 -14.07 34.94 7.46
CA ALA A 452 -14.80 35.57 6.37
C ALA A 452 -15.60 34.54 5.55
N ASP A 453 -16.81 34.90 5.12
CA ASP A 453 -17.67 34.03 4.31
C ASP A 453 -17.05 33.69 2.93
N ASP A 454 -16.21 34.57 2.39
CA ASP A 454 -15.52 34.37 1.11
C ASP A 454 -14.19 33.60 1.23
N ILE A 455 -13.89 33.08 2.42
CA ILE A 455 -12.68 32.30 2.65
C ILE A 455 -12.64 31.10 1.72
N HIS A 456 -11.45 30.80 1.19
CA HIS A 456 -11.27 29.65 0.32
C HIS A 456 -9.85 29.09 0.44
N PRO A 457 -9.67 27.79 0.16
CA PRO A 457 -8.34 27.21 0.14
C PRO A 457 -7.59 27.70 -1.11
N THR A 458 -6.37 28.20 -0.89
CA THR A 458 -5.42 28.56 -1.95
C THR A 458 -4.55 27.36 -2.36
N ALA A 459 -4.34 26.42 -1.45
CA ALA A 459 -3.70 25.14 -1.73
C ALA A 459 -4.28 24.03 -0.85
N VAL A 460 -4.51 22.86 -1.44
CA VAL A 460 -4.83 21.62 -0.72
C VAL A 460 -3.75 20.61 -1.07
N GLN A 461 -3.04 20.12 -0.07
CA GLN A 461 -1.97 19.15 -0.24
C GLN A 461 -2.23 17.94 0.65
N ARG A 462 -2.25 16.75 0.04
CA ARG A 462 -2.24 15.50 0.82
C ARG A 462 -0.92 15.41 1.58
N LYS A 463 -0.98 15.20 2.90
CA LYS A 463 0.20 14.95 3.74
C LYS A 463 0.22 13.47 4.10
N GLY A 464 1.12 12.71 3.47
CA GLY A 464 1.23 11.26 3.65
C GLY A 464 -0.08 10.52 3.39
N ASN A 465 -0.41 9.57 4.26
CA ASN A 465 -1.61 8.72 4.16
C ASN A 465 -2.61 8.95 5.29
N TYR A 466 -2.67 10.15 5.85
CA TYR A 466 -3.47 10.38 7.05
C TYR A 466 -4.14 11.75 7.14
N ALA A 467 -3.74 12.74 6.34
CA ALA A 467 -4.30 14.08 6.43
C ALA A 467 -4.20 14.89 5.14
N PHE A 468 -4.91 16.02 5.13
CA PHE A 468 -4.74 17.12 4.18
C PHE A 468 -4.25 18.35 4.90
N ALA A 469 -3.17 18.95 4.39
CA ALA A 469 -2.80 20.31 4.72
C ALA A 469 -3.53 21.28 3.80
N VAL A 470 -4.11 22.33 4.38
CA VAL A 470 -4.84 23.35 3.65
C VAL A 470 -4.23 24.71 3.95
N THR A 471 -3.89 25.43 2.89
CA THR A 471 -3.55 26.85 2.98
C THR A 471 -4.79 27.66 2.61
N TRP A 472 -5.12 28.64 3.42
CA TRP A 472 -6.34 29.46 3.28
C TRP A 472 -6.04 30.86 2.76
N SER A 473 -7.07 31.52 2.22
CA SER A 473 -6.99 32.89 1.71
C SER A 473 -6.79 33.95 2.80
N ASP A 474 -7.07 33.62 4.07
CA ASP A 474 -6.78 34.44 5.25
C ASP A 474 -5.27 34.45 5.63
N GLY A 475 -4.43 33.75 4.86
CA GLY A 475 -2.99 33.62 5.11
C GLY A 475 -2.62 32.46 6.04
N HIS A 476 -3.59 31.70 6.55
CA HIS A 476 -3.34 30.58 7.44
C HIS A 476 -2.80 29.36 6.66
N THR A 477 -1.58 28.92 6.99
CA THR A 477 -0.85 27.86 6.26
C THR A 477 -0.73 26.55 7.03
N SER A 478 -1.06 26.53 8.33
CA SER A 478 -0.84 25.39 9.22
C SER A 478 -2.04 24.46 9.40
N SER A 479 -3.15 24.67 8.69
CA SER A 479 -4.32 23.82 8.86
C SER A 479 -4.03 22.39 8.42
N LEU A 480 -4.39 21.43 9.28
CA LEU A 480 -4.23 20.00 9.05
C LEU A 480 -5.54 19.28 9.40
N TYR A 481 -6.08 18.51 8.45
CA TYR A 481 -7.30 17.73 8.62
C TYR A 481 -6.97 16.25 8.46
N THR A 482 -7.04 15.49 9.56
CA THR A 482 -6.81 14.04 9.52
C THR A 482 -7.95 13.31 8.83
N TYR A 483 -7.71 12.11 8.31
CA TYR A 483 -8.73 11.29 7.66
C TYR A 483 -9.85 10.94 8.65
N ASP A 484 -9.51 10.57 9.88
CA ASP A 484 -10.52 10.31 10.91
C ASP A 484 -11.40 11.53 11.18
N HIS A 485 -10.81 12.73 11.17
CA HIS A 485 -11.56 13.97 11.34
C HIS A 485 -12.46 14.25 10.14
N LEU A 486 -11.95 14.09 8.91
CA LEU A 486 -12.77 14.26 7.69
C LEU A 486 -13.89 13.22 7.60
N THR A 487 -13.65 11.96 7.96
CA THR A 487 -14.67 10.92 8.01
C THR A 487 -15.80 11.30 8.96
N LYS A 488 -15.48 11.81 10.16
CA LYS A 488 -16.48 12.32 11.11
C LYS A 488 -17.32 13.45 10.51
N ILE A 489 -16.67 14.44 9.88
CA ILE A 489 -17.38 15.53 9.19
C ILE A 489 -18.32 14.96 8.12
N ILE A 490 -17.84 14.03 7.28
CA ILE A 490 -18.65 13.42 6.22
C ILE A 490 -19.87 12.70 6.80
N ASP A 491 -19.70 11.94 7.89
CA ASP A 491 -20.80 11.23 8.53
C ASP A 491 -21.81 12.19 9.17
N GLU A 492 -21.37 13.28 9.81
CA GLU A 492 -22.24 14.33 10.37
C GLU A 492 -23.09 15.01 9.29
N GLU A 493 -22.49 15.44 8.18
CA GLU A 493 -23.18 16.10 7.07
C GLU A 493 -24.08 15.14 6.28
N SER A 494 -23.69 13.87 6.18
CA SER A 494 -24.52 12.82 5.55
C SER A 494 -25.76 12.48 6.40
N ALA A 495 -25.63 12.55 7.73
CA ALA A 495 -26.75 12.36 8.64
C ALA A 495 -27.72 13.55 8.61
N ALA A 496 -27.20 14.78 8.52
CA ALA A 496 -28.00 16.00 8.41
C ALA A 496 -28.80 16.10 7.08
N SER A 497 -28.38 15.38 6.04
CA SER A 497 -29.00 15.39 4.71
C SER A 497 -29.96 14.22 4.41
N SER A 498 -30.14 13.27 5.35
CA SER A 498 -31.17 12.22 5.22
C SER A 498 -32.56 12.78 5.57
N PRO A 499 -33.57 12.69 4.69
CA PRO A 499 -34.91 13.15 5.02
C PRO A 499 -35.50 12.26 6.11
N ALA A 500 -35.96 12.90 7.19
CA ALA A 500 -36.78 12.25 8.21
C ALA A 500 -38.03 11.65 7.55
N THR A 501 -38.08 10.32 7.44
CA THR A 501 -39.26 9.60 6.97
C THR A 501 -40.35 9.67 8.05
N GLU A 502 -41.41 10.40 7.73
CA GLU A 502 -42.80 10.26 8.20
C GLU A 502 -43.06 10.25 9.72
N ALA A 503 -43.32 11.45 10.25
CA ALA A 503 -44.18 11.62 11.42
C ALA A 503 -45.45 12.40 11.01
N VAL A 504 -46.41 11.74 10.35
CA VAL A 504 -47.81 12.20 10.32
C VAL A 504 -48.80 11.01 10.31
N ALA A 505 -49.59 10.97 11.39
CA ALA A 505 -50.94 10.40 11.54
C ALA A 505 -51.16 8.87 11.68
N SER A 506 -51.46 8.46 12.93
CA SER A 506 -52.63 7.60 13.18
C SER A 506 -53.35 8.02 14.47
N ALA A 507 -54.24 9.01 14.35
CA ALA A 507 -55.37 9.14 15.27
C ALA A 507 -56.49 8.26 14.72
N ALA A 508 -56.76 7.13 15.38
CA ALA A 508 -57.94 6.32 15.14
C ALA A 508 -58.63 6.07 16.49
N ALA A 509 -59.88 6.54 16.58
CA ALA A 509 -60.78 6.38 17.71
C ALA A 509 -61.15 4.90 17.94
N PRO A 510 -61.42 4.45 19.18
CA PRO A 510 -62.01 3.14 19.42
C PRO A 510 -63.54 3.22 19.39
N GLN A 511 -64.15 2.32 18.62
CA GLN A 511 -65.57 2.02 18.65
C GLN A 511 -65.93 1.24 19.92
N THR A 512 -66.98 1.73 20.58
CA THR A 512 -68.01 1.04 21.38
C THR A 512 -67.87 -0.48 21.59
N GLN A 513 -67.74 -0.89 22.86
CA GLN A 513 -68.18 -2.19 23.35
C GLN A 513 -69.11 -1.98 24.55
N GLU A 514 -70.31 -2.55 24.44
CA GLU A 514 -71.29 -2.67 25.51
C GLU A 514 -70.85 -3.72 26.53
N ASP A 515 -71.06 -3.38 27.80
CA ASP A 515 -71.02 -4.22 29.00
C ASP A 515 -72.14 -5.30 28.95
N PRO A 516 -72.04 -6.44 29.68
CA PRO A 516 -72.33 -6.36 31.12
C PRO A 516 -71.71 -7.42 32.07
N LEU A 517 -71.51 -6.96 33.32
CA LEU A 517 -71.75 -7.63 34.62
C LEU A 517 -70.93 -8.89 34.99
N VAL A 518 -70.23 -8.83 36.14
CA VAL A 518 -70.61 -9.49 37.43
C VAL A 518 -69.43 -9.50 38.44
N ASN A 519 -69.70 -8.89 39.60
CA ASN A 519 -69.26 -9.13 40.98
C ASN A 519 -67.79 -9.35 41.41
N HIS A 520 -67.40 -8.45 42.32
CA HIS A 520 -66.46 -8.64 43.41
C HIS A 520 -66.69 -9.92 44.24
N HIS A 521 -65.61 -10.65 44.53
CA HIS A 521 -65.39 -11.21 45.86
C HIS A 521 -63.90 -11.23 46.23
N LYS A 522 -63.63 -10.67 47.42
CA LYS A 522 -62.39 -10.78 48.21
C LYS A 522 -62.30 -12.17 48.87
N HIS A 523 -61.10 -12.74 48.94
CA HIS A 523 -60.56 -13.54 50.05
C HIS A 523 -59.05 -13.72 49.79
N ASP A 524 -58.17 -13.14 50.61
CA ASP A 524 -57.53 -13.71 51.81
C ASP A 524 -56.49 -14.81 51.52
N GLY A 525 -55.27 -14.66 52.06
CA GLY A 525 -54.31 -15.75 52.16
C GLY A 525 -52.84 -15.35 52.34
N HIS A 526 -52.46 -15.12 53.60
CA HIS A 526 -51.10 -15.11 54.14
C HIS A 526 -50.11 -16.16 53.57
N HIS A 527 -48.82 -15.81 53.46
CA HIS A 527 -47.70 -16.27 54.34
C HIS A 527 -46.33 -15.89 53.72
N HIS A 528 -45.43 -15.24 54.49
CA HIS A 528 -44.21 -15.80 55.15
C HIS A 528 -43.24 -16.50 54.18
N HIS A 529 -41.91 -16.43 54.27
CA HIS A 529 -40.91 -15.79 55.12
C HIS A 529 -39.56 -16.15 54.45
N HIS A 530 -38.52 -15.32 54.59
CA HIS A 530 -37.08 -15.66 54.51
C HIS A 530 -36.58 -16.33 53.19
N HIS A 531 -35.45 -15.94 52.60
CA HIS A 531 -34.23 -15.38 53.14
C HIS A 531 -33.41 -14.76 51.99
#